data_AF-A0A2D6L4R8-F1
#
_entry.id   AF-A0A2D6L4R8-F1
#
_cell.length_a   1.000
_cell.length_b   1.000
_cell.length_c   1.000
_cell.angle_alpha   90.00
_cell.angle_beta   90.00
_cell.angle_gamma   90.00
#
_symmetry.space_group_name_H-M   'P 1'
#
loop_
_entity.id
_entity.type
_entity.pdbx_description
1 polymer ?
#
loop_
_entity_poly.entity_id
_entity_poly.type
_entity_poly.pdbx_seq_one_letter_code
_entity_poly.pdbx_strand_id
1 'polypeptide(L)'
;DGDGYTSISSIGRDGAGTMTSDRWNFTAGGTTYSINTSNSANRSFTVAAGQLKYNVSNYGTANSVRLRLLTVAETVEIIRPAVVIFQEKDDNNRYEALIVELEDGATSDDGLGIDSIEDTWSAAAAGWKSSRYTDSKQEDRANLWGSIITVDSSDSDQKSATISYPKEQIHAQLYVTEEAASITTGGSTTGVTALGEVLVKDSEVSSVSSKNLIIVGGSCINSAAAKVLGGSYCSADFTTATGVGTGEFLLKGVTGAYTTGKIALVVAGYEAADTVNAAKYLTTQTVDTSKEYKGTSATAATLVTTETTA
;
A
#
# COMPACT_ATOMS: atom_id res chain seq x y z
N ASP A 1 10.52 12.40 -16.71
CA ASP A 1 9.23 11.71 -16.43
C ASP A 1 9.19 11.13 -15.01
N GLY A 2 10.33 10.75 -14.42
CA GLY A 2 10.35 10.26 -13.03
C GLY A 2 9.91 8.81 -12.89
N ASP A 3 9.83 8.09 -14.02
CA ASP A 3 9.53 6.66 -14.08
C ASP A 3 10.76 5.80 -13.80
N GLY A 4 11.95 6.40 -13.75
CA GLY A 4 13.19 5.69 -13.44
C GLY A 4 13.96 5.12 -14.61
N TYR A 5 13.43 5.28 -15.82
CA TYR A 5 14.01 4.69 -17.00
C TYR A 5 14.68 5.77 -17.82
N THR A 6 15.91 5.48 -18.26
CA THR A 6 16.63 6.41 -19.13
C THR A 6 15.99 6.34 -20.51
N SER A 7 15.34 7.42 -20.94
CA SER A 7 14.80 7.50 -22.30
C SER A 7 15.96 7.35 -23.31
N ILE A 8 15.75 6.56 -24.36
CA ILE A 8 16.65 6.60 -25.52
C ILE A 8 16.44 7.95 -26.20
N SER A 9 17.39 8.84 -25.97
CA SER A 9 17.27 10.28 -26.23
C SER A 9 17.31 10.65 -27.72
N SER A 10 17.91 9.82 -28.56
CA SER A 10 17.93 10.03 -30.01
C SER A 10 18.27 8.75 -30.77
N ILE A 11 17.48 8.49 -31.81
CA ILE A 11 17.79 7.55 -32.90
C ILE A 11 17.86 8.40 -34.16
N GLY A 12 19.04 8.51 -34.76
CA GLY A 12 19.25 9.39 -35.91
C GLY A 12 20.28 8.84 -36.88
N ARG A 13 20.14 9.18 -38.16
CA ARG A 13 21.12 8.82 -39.19
C ARG A 13 22.38 9.67 -39.02
N ASP A 14 23.55 9.04 -39.05
CA ASP A 14 24.85 9.71 -38.89
C ASP A 14 25.12 10.65 -40.07
N GLY A 15 25.21 11.96 -39.80
CA GLY A 15 25.42 12.99 -40.83
C GLY A 15 24.14 13.35 -41.59
N ALA A 16 23.37 14.32 -41.08
CA ALA A 16 22.14 14.85 -41.69
C ALA A 16 22.32 15.60 -43.03
N GLY A 17 23.43 15.41 -43.76
CA GLY A 17 23.78 16.15 -44.98
C GLY A 17 24.37 15.35 -46.15
N THR A 18 24.66 14.05 -45.96
CA THR A 18 25.17 13.18 -47.05
C THR A 18 24.36 11.90 -47.06
N MET A 19 23.53 11.71 -48.09
CA MET A 19 22.60 10.58 -48.26
C MET A 19 23.25 9.19 -48.40
N THR A 20 24.54 9.04 -48.08
CA THR A 20 25.36 7.86 -48.33
C THR A 20 25.73 7.08 -47.07
N SER A 21 25.42 7.57 -45.86
CA SER A 21 25.65 6.82 -44.62
C SER A 21 24.37 6.08 -44.19
N ASP A 22 24.29 4.76 -44.39
CA ASP A 22 23.26 3.93 -43.74
C ASP A 22 23.62 3.63 -42.29
N ARG A 23 24.29 4.58 -41.64
CA ARG A 23 24.75 4.47 -40.27
C ARG A 23 23.74 5.17 -39.37
N TRP A 24 23.31 4.47 -38.32
CA TRP A 24 22.36 4.95 -37.34
C TRP A 24 23.05 5.08 -35.98
N ASN A 25 22.87 6.23 -35.36
CA ASN A 25 23.37 6.56 -34.04
C ASN A 25 22.25 6.42 -33.01
N PHE A 26 22.54 5.73 -31.91
CA PHE A 26 21.66 5.48 -30.79
C PHE A 26 22.31 6.10 -29.55
N THR A 27 21.64 7.05 -28.90
CA THR A 27 22.18 7.68 -27.68
C THR A 27 21.38 7.28 -26.44
N ALA A 28 22.03 6.54 -25.54
CA ALA A 28 21.48 6.07 -24.27
C ALA A 28 22.47 6.36 -23.14
N GLY A 29 21.99 6.92 -22.02
CA GLY A 29 22.85 7.24 -20.86
C GLY A 29 24.03 8.17 -21.18
N GLY A 30 23.90 9.05 -22.18
CA GLY A 30 24.98 9.94 -22.64
C GLY A 30 26.05 9.28 -23.52
N THR A 31 25.95 7.97 -23.79
CA THR A 31 26.83 7.26 -24.73
C THR A 31 26.15 7.10 -26.08
N THR A 32 26.87 7.42 -27.16
CA THR A 32 26.40 7.22 -28.53
C THR A 32 26.99 5.95 -29.13
N TYR A 33 26.12 5.04 -29.53
CA TYR A 33 26.45 3.82 -30.26
C TYR A 33 26.10 3.98 -31.72
N SER A 34 26.80 3.26 -32.61
CA SER A 34 26.58 3.40 -34.04
C SER A 34 26.53 2.05 -34.73
N ILE A 35 25.54 1.86 -35.60
CA ILE A 35 25.38 0.64 -36.41
C ILE A 35 25.17 0.99 -37.87
N ASN A 36 25.89 0.29 -38.74
CA ASN A 36 25.73 0.43 -40.19
C ASN A 36 24.72 -0.60 -40.69
N THR A 37 23.59 -0.16 -41.21
CA THR A 37 22.54 -1.00 -41.80
C THR A 37 22.69 -1.20 -43.31
N SER A 38 23.73 -0.65 -43.96
CA SER A 38 23.93 -0.70 -45.42
C SER A 38 24.12 -2.12 -45.96
N ASN A 39 24.55 -3.04 -45.11
CA ASN A 39 24.89 -4.40 -45.49
C ASN A 39 24.38 -5.41 -44.44
N SER A 40 24.26 -6.66 -44.87
CA SER A 40 23.94 -7.81 -44.02
C SER A 40 25.15 -8.26 -43.19
N ALA A 41 25.86 -7.32 -42.56
CA ALA A 41 26.94 -7.63 -41.63
C ALA A 41 26.39 -7.90 -40.24
N ASN A 42 26.87 -8.92 -39.53
CA ASN A 42 26.47 -9.18 -38.15
C ASN A 42 27.17 -8.21 -37.18
N ARG A 43 26.65 -6.99 -37.05
CA ARG A 43 27.11 -6.04 -36.03
C ARG A 43 26.04 -5.92 -34.95
N SER A 44 26.50 -5.74 -33.72
CA SER A 44 25.60 -5.47 -32.62
C SER A 44 26.27 -4.65 -31.53
N PHE A 45 25.45 -4.05 -30.68
CA PHE A 45 25.86 -3.39 -29.46
C PHE A 45 24.72 -3.47 -28.44
N THR A 46 25.07 -3.35 -27.16
CA THR A 46 24.10 -3.39 -26.07
C THR A 46 23.78 -1.98 -25.60
N VAL A 47 22.50 -1.70 -25.39
CA VAL A 47 22.01 -0.49 -24.72
C VAL A 47 21.26 -0.86 -23.46
N ALA A 48 21.33 -0.01 -22.45
CA ALA A 48 20.56 -0.17 -21.21
C ALA A 48 19.43 0.86 -21.13
N ALA A 49 18.28 0.42 -20.63
CA ALA A 49 17.18 1.28 -20.21
C ALA A 49 16.74 0.85 -18.80
N GLY A 50 17.16 1.62 -17.79
CA GLY A 50 17.12 1.15 -16.40
C GLY A 50 18.06 -0.06 -16.23
N GLN A 51 17.57 -1.12 -15.59
CA GLN A 51 18.32 -2.38 -15.43
C GLN A 51 18.16 -3.35 -16.60
N LEU A 52 17.26 -3.05 -17.54
CA LEU A 52 17.05 -3.89 -18.71
C LEU A 52 18.10 -3.58 -19.77
N LYS A 53 18.62 -4.63 -20.41
CA LYS A 53 19.59 -4.51 -21.48
C LYS A 53 19.05 -5.08 -22.78
N TYR A 54 19.30 -4.36 -23.87
CA TYR A 54 18.81 -4.71 -25.18
C TYR A 54 19.98 -4.85 -26.15
N ASN A 55 19.99 -5.93 -26.91
CA ASN A 55 20.87 -6.06 -28.06
C ASN A 55 20.24 -5.36 -29.27
N VAL A 56 20.99 -4.41 -29.83
CA VAL A 56 20.65 -3.74 -31.09
C VAL A 56 21.55 -4.32 -32.17
N SER A 57 20.98 -4.91 -33.21
CA SER A 57 21.75 -5.58 -34.26
C SER A 57 21.18 -5.36 -35.66
N ASN A 58 22.02 -5.46 -36.69
CA ASN A 58 21.59 -5.51 -38.09
C ASN A 58 21.77 -6.96 -38.58
N TYR A 59 20.72 -7.77 -38.51
CA TYR A 59 20.82 -9.21 -38.79
C TYR A 59 20.27 -9.56 -40.17
N GLY A 60 21.15 -9.88 -41.11
CA GLY A 60 20.80 -10.57 -42.37
C GLY A 60 19.92 -9.81 -43.36
N THR A 61 19.57 -8.55 -43.11
CA THR A 61 18.73 -7.73 -44.00
C THR A 61 19.23 -6.29 -43.99
N ALA A 62 19.54 -5.75 -45.16
CA ALA A 62 19.92 -4.35 -45.30
C ALA A 62 18.76 -3.43 -44.87
N ASN A 63 19.08 -2.26 -44.34
CA ASN A 63 18.13 -1.26 -43.87
C ASN A 63 17.18 -1.77 -42.77
N SER A 64 17.63 -2.73 -41.96
CA SER A 64 16.87 -3.27 -40.84
C SER A 64 17.73 -3.27 -39.57
N VAL A 65 17.07 -2.97 -38.45
CA VAL A 65 17.60 -3.12 -37.11
C VAL A 65 16.66 -4.02 -36.33
N ARG A 66 17.25 -4.96 -35.60
CA ARG A 66 16.58 -5.83 -34.65
C ARG A 66 16.93 -5.37 -33.24
N LEU A 67 15.91 -5.15 -32.43
CA LEU A 67 16.02 -4.89 -31.00
C LEU A 67 15.50 -6.12 -30.26
N ARG A 68 16.32 -6.70 -29.37
CA ARG A 68 15.92 -7.81 -28.52
C ARG A 68 16.32 -7.54 -27.08
N LEU A 69 15.42 -7.83 -26.15
CA LEU A 69 15.75 -7.84 -24.74
C LEU A 69 16.74 -8.98 -24.47
N LEU A 70 17.74 -8.74 -23.63
CA LEU A 70 18.64 -9.77 -23.13
C LEU A 70 18.08 -10.34 -21.83
N THR A 71 18.40 -11.60 -21.53
CA THR A 71 18.23 -12.16 -20.19
C THR A 71 18.99 -11.31 -19.17
N VAL A 72 18.63 -11.40 -17.88
CA VAL A 72 19.30 -10.65 -16.81
C VAL A 72 20.79 -10.99 -16.72
N ALA A 73 21.17 -12.22 -17.08
CA ALA A 73 22.57 -12.64 -17.17
C ALA A 73 23.33 -12.04 -18.38
N GLU A 74 22.61 -11.41 -19.32
CA GLU A 74 23.14 -10.74 -20.52
C GLU A 74 23.84 -11.67 -21.51
N THR A 75 23.60 -12.98 -21.38
CA THR A 75 24.23 -14.02 -22.19
C THR A 75 23.40 -14.45 -23.38
N VAL A 76 22.07 -14.25 -23.32
CA VAL A 76 21.12 -14.75 -24.30
C VAL A 76 20.10 -13.67 -24.66
N GLU A 77 19.74 -13.60 -25.95
CA GLU A 77 18.61 -12.78 -26.40
C GLU A 77 17.29 -13.50 -26.12
N ILE A 78 16.33 -12.78 -25.56
CA ILE A 78 14.95 -13.25 -25.42
C ILE A 78 14.29 -13.15 -26.80
N ILE A 79 14.04 -14.31 -27.39
CA ILE A 79 13.49 -14.44 -28.76
C ILE A 79 12.01 -14.83 -28.78
N ARG A 80 11.45 -15.17 -27.62
CA ARG A 80 10.03 -15.46 -27.41
C ARG A 80 9.32 -14.25 -26.78
N PRO A 81 7.98 -14.18 -26.85
CA PRO A 81 7.24 -13.15 -26.14
C PRO A 81 7.58 -13.15 -24.65
N ALA A 82 7.68 -11.96 -24.07
CA ALA A 82 7.91 -11.79 -22.65
C ALA A 82 7.09 -10.62 -22.12
N VAL A 83 6.66 -10.74 -20.86
CA VAL A 83 6.04 -9.65 -20.11
C VAL A 83 7.10 -9.04 -19.20
N VAL A 84 7.29 -7.74 -19.32
CA VAL A 84 8.17 -6.97 -18.43
C VAL A 84 7.32 -6.23 -17.41
N ILE A 85 7.62 -6.46 -16.13
CA ILE A 85 6.98 -5.75 -15.02
C ILE A 85 8.03 -4.84 -14.40
N PHE A 86 7.84 -3.54 -14.55
CA PHE A 86 8.69 -2.54 -13.92
C PHE A 86 8.33 -2.39 -12.45
N GLN A 87 9.34 -2.48 -11.58
CA GLN A 87 9.20 -2.28 -10.14
C GLN A 87 9.55 -0.83 -9.79
N GLU A 88 8.98 -0.36 -8.69
CA GLU A 88 9.24 0.96 -8.13
C GLU A 88 10.64 1.03 -7.49
N LYS A 89 11.08 2.23 -7.09
CA LYS A 89 12.44 2.50 -6.58
C LYS A 89 12.76 1.74 -5.29
N ASP A 90 13.89 1.04 -5.27
CA ASP A 90 14.47 0.49 -4.05
C ASP A 90 14.97 1.54 -3.04
N ASP A 91 15.37 1.08 -1.85
CA ASP A 91 16.01 1.90 -0.81
C ASP A 91 17.35 2.52 -1.25
N ASN A 92 17.95 2.00 -2.32
CA ASN A 92 19.11 2.57 -3.01
C ASN A 92 18.74 3.47 -4.21
N ASN A 93 17.45 3.81 -4.35
CA ASN A 93 16.89 4.62 -5.42
C ASN A 93 17.15 4.03 -6.83
N ARG A 94 17.17 2.69 -6.94
CA ARG A 94 17.28 1.93 -8.18
C ARG A 94 15.92 1.38 -8.59
N TYR A 95 15.63 1.39 -9.87
CA TYR A 95 14.45 0.76 -10.43
C TYR A 95 14.80 -0.63 -10.90
N GLU A 96 14.05 -1.62 -10.44
CA GLU A 96 14.23 -3.02 -10.81
C GLU A 96 13.09 -3.48 -11.72
N ALA A 97 13.23 -4.65 -12.35
CA ALA A 97 12.21 -5.22 -13.22
C ALA A 97 12.15 -6.74 -13.06
N LEU A 98 10.98 -7.29 -13.36
CA LEU A 98 10.77 -8.71 -13.60
C LEU A 98 10.60 -8.93 -15.10
N ILE A 99 11.24 -9.97 -15.62
CA ILE A 99 11.09 -10.46 -16.98
C ILE A 99 10.42 -11.83 -16.90
N VAL A 100 9.21 -11.93 -17.44
CA VAL A 100 8.43 -13.16 -17.50
C VAL A 100 8.48 -13.65 -18.94
N GLU A 101 9.34 -14.63 -19.21
CA GLU A 101 9.42 -15.26 -20.53
C GLU A 101 8.29 -16.26 -20.71
N LEU A 102 7.66 -16.21 -21.89
CA LEU A 102 6.58 -17.10 -22.25
C LEU A 102 7.10 -18.19 -23.19
N GLU A 103 6.47 -19.36 -23.15
CA GLU A 103 6.67 -20.42 -24.13
C GLU A 103 5.45 -20.55 -25.05
N ASP A 104 5.70 -20.86 -26.33
CA ASP A 104 4.72 -20.76 -27.41
C ASP A 104 3.80 -22.00 -27.50
N GLY A 105 3.88 -22.93 -26.54
CA GLY A 105 3.25 -24.25 -26.57
C GLY A 105 4.04 -25.23 -27.44
N ALA A 106 4.23 -26.47 -26.99
CA ALA A 106 4.97 -27.50 -27.73
C ALA A 106 4.08 -28.30 -28.70
N THR A 107 2.76 -28.36 -28.44
CA THR A 107 1.78 -29.12 -29.22
C THR A 107 0.57 -28.29 -29.62
N SER A 108 -0.30 -28.85 -30.47
CA SER A 108 -1.54 -28.19 -30.91
C SER A 108 -2.61 -28.04 -29.81
N ASP A 109 -2.42 -28.68 -28.66
CA ASP A 109 -3.29 -28.57 -27.48
C ASP A 109 -2.68 -27.65 -26.41
N ASP A 110 -1.40 -27.30 -26.55
CA ASP A 110 -0.67 -26.50 -25.56
C ASP A 110 -1.04 -25.03 -25.74
N GLY A 111 -1.44 -24.39 -24.64
CA GLY A 111 -1.61 -22.93 -24.60
C GLY A 111 -0.31 -22.18 -24.37
N LEU A 112 -0.41 -20.85 -24.26
CA LEU A 112 0.72 -20.00 -23.87
C LEU A 112 1.07 -20.24 -22.40
N GLY A 113 2.27 -20.72 -22.10
CA GLY A 113 2.76 -20.97 -20.74
C GLY A 113 3.89 -20.06 -20.32
N ILE A 114 4.31 -20.21 -19.06
CA ILE A 114 5.51 -19.56 -18.50
C ILE A 114 6.74 -20.42 -18.77
N ASP A 115 7.75 -19.86 -19.43
CA ASP A 115 9.06 -20.51 -19.60
C ASP A 115 9.95 -20.26 -18.38
N SER A 116 10.17 -18.98 -18.08
CA SER A 116 11.11 -18.51 -17.07
C SER A 116 10.61 -17.21 -16.43
N ILE A 117 11.05 -16.94 -15.20
CA ILE A 117 10.87 -15.64 -14.55
C ILE A 117 12.20 -15.20 -13.97
N GLU A 118 12.70 -14.08 -14.47
CA GLU A 118 13.94 -13.44 -14.05
C GLU A 118 13.65 -12.09 -13.38
N ASP A 119 14.52 -11.67 -12.47
CA ASP A 119 14.49 -10.36 -11.82
C ASP A 119 15.86 -9.70 -11.94
N THR A 120 15.88 -8.40 -12.20
CA THR A 120 17.13 -7.66 -12.41
C THR A 120 17.96 -7.47 -11.14
N TRP A 121 17.36 -7.68 -9.96
CA TRP A 121 18.03 -7.51 -8.68
C TRP A 121 18.94 -8.70 -8.32
N SER A 122 18.43 -9.93 -8.39
CA SER A 122 19.17 -11.12 -7.97
C SER A 122 19.55 -12.06 -9.11
N ALA A 123 19.22 -11.72 -10.36
CA ALA A 123 19.43 -12.57 -11.52
C ALA A 123 18.86 -13.99 -11.31
N ALA A 124 17.65 -14.08 -10.76
CA ALA A 124 16.98 -15.33 -10.45
C ALA A 124 17.73 -16.28 -9.48
N ALA A 125 18.54 -15.75 -8.57
CA ALA A 125 19.36 -16.55 -7.65
C ALA A 125 18.53 -17.60 -6.89
N ALA A 126 19.00 -18.86 -6.92
CA ALA A 126 18.30 -20.02 -6.38
C ALA A 126 17.98 -19.93 -4.87
N GLY A 127 18.75 -19.16 -4.10
CA GLY A 127 18.53 -18.98 -2.67
C GLY A 127 17.24 -18.26 -2.29
N TRP A 128 16.53 -17.68 -3.27
CA TRP A 128 15.27 -16.97 -3.07
C TRP A 128 14.04 -17.76 -3.51
N LYS A 129 14.23 -19.03 -3.87
CA LYS A 129 13.22 -19.95 -4.39
C LYS A 129 13.01 -21.10 -3.41
N SER A 130 11.77 -21.47 -3.16
CA SER A 130 11.43 -22.64 -2.36
C SER A 130 10.22 -23.36 -2.95
N SER A 131 10.35 -24.67 -3.16
CA SER A 131 9.18 -25.51 -3.41
C SER A 131 8.31 -25.57 -2.15
N ARG A 132 6.98 -25.64 -2.33
CA ARG A 132 6.06 -25.81 -1.20
C ARG A 132 6.20 -27.21 -0.61
N TYR A 133 6.17 -27.32 0.72
CA TYR A 133 6.32 -28.60 1.41
C TYR A 133 5.24 -29.62 1.03
N THR A 134 4.03 -29.14 0.73
CA THR A 134 2.87 -29.99 0.43
C THR A 134 2.66 -30.25 -1.06
N ASP A 135 3.37 -29.54 -1.95
CA ASP A 135 3.21 -29.66 -3.39
C ASP A 135 4.52 -29.34 -4.12
N SER A 136 5.15 -30.36 -4.72
CA SER A 136 6.40 -30.20 -5.45
C SER A 136 6.25 -29.53 -6.82
N LYS A 137 5.01 -29.29 -7.27
CA LYS A 137 4.73 -28.63 -8.56
C LYS A 137 4.46 -27.13 -8.41
N GLN A 138 4.42 -26.63 -7.17
CA GLN A 138 4.34 -25.20 -6.89
C GLN A 138 5.64 -24.69 -6.27
N GLU A 139 6.23 -23.68 -6.89
CA GLU A 139 7.41 -22.99 -6.41
C GLU A 139 7.04 -21.56 -6.01
N ASP A 140 7.33 -21.20 -4.77
CA ASP A 140 7.23 -19.82 -4.30
C ASP A 140 8.60 -19.16 -4.34
N ARG A 141 8.58 -17.89 -4.70
CA ARG A 141 9.74 -17.04 -4.76
C ARG A 141 9.41 -15.67 -4.18
N ALA A 142 10.33 -15.11 -3.42
CA ALA A 142 10.27 -13.72 -2.98
C ALA A 142 11.50 -12.96 -3.50
N ASN A 143 11.36 -11.66 -3.76
CA ASN A 143 12.51 -10.78 -4.01
C ASN A 143 12.65 -9.72 -2.91
N LEU A 144 13.77 -8.99 -2.88
CA LEU A 144 14.04 -7.93 -1.88
C LEU A 144 12.98 -6.82 -1.87
N TRP A 145 12.31 -6.62 -3.01
CA TRP A 145 11.24 -5.63 -3.12
C TRP A 145 9.93 -6.07 -2.44
N GLY A 146 9.83 -7.34 -2.03
CA GLY A 146 8.62 -7.93 -1.48
C GLY A 146 7.67 -8.47 -2.55
N SER A 147 8.12 -8.59 -3.80
CA SER A 147 7.33 -9.30 -4.80
C SER A 147 7.31 -10.78 -4.48
N ILE A 148 6.12 -11.37 -4.52
CA ILE A 148 5.91 -12.80 -4.32
C ILE A 148 5.44 -13.38 -5.65
N ILE A 149 6.18 -14.38 -6.12
CA ILE A 149 5.93 -15.08 -7.37
C ILE A 149 5.64 -16.54 -7.00
N THR A 150 4.47 -17.03 -7.39
CA THR A 150 4.14 -18.45 -7.31
C THR A 150 4.07 -18.99 -8.72
N VAL A 151 4.94 -19.94 -9.06
CA VAL A 151 4.90 -20.69 -10.32
C VAL A 151 4.21 -22.02 -10.05
N ASP A 152 3.21 -22.33 -10.87
CA ASP A 152 2.49 -23.60 -10.85
C ASP A 152 2.81 -24.37 -12.14
N SER A 153 3.51 -25.49 -11.98
CA SER A 153 3.79 -26.46 -13.04
C SER A 153 2.99 -27.75 -12.84
N SER A 154 1.80 -27.64 -12.26
CA SER A 154 0.87 -28.77 -12.10
C SER A 154 0.48 -29.34 -13.45
N ASP A 155 0.28 -28.43 -14.40
CA ASP A 155 0.21 -28.74 -15.81
C ASP A 155 1.62 -28.83 -16.41
N SER A 156 1.89 -29.95 -17.07
CA SER A 156 3.22 -30.25 -17.61
C SER A 156 3.49 -29.56 -18.94
N ASP A 157 2.44 -29.19 -19.66
CA ASP A 157 2.51 -28.53 -20.96
C ASP A 157 2.21 -27.02 -20.89
N GLN A 158 1.55 -26.54 -19.83
CA GLN A 158 1.25 -25.12 -19.66
C GLN A 158 1.46 -24.61 -18.22
N LYS A 159 2.67 -24.11 -17.92
CA LYS A 159 2.94 -23.50 -16.61
C LYS A 159 2.21 -22.17 -16.46
N SER A 160 1.76 -21.88 -15.24
CA SER A 160 1.18 -20.58 -14.89
C SER A 160 1.96 -19.91 -13.76
N ALA A 161 1.84 -18.59 -13.67
CA ALA A 161 2.45 -17.84 -12.58
C ALA A 161 1.49 -16.77 -12.03
N THR A 162 1.46 -16.66 -10.70
CA THR A 162 0.81 -15.54 -10.00
C THR A 162 1.89 -14.64 -9.43
N ILE A 163 1.86 -13.37 -9.80
CA ILE A 163 2.84 -12.37 -9.37
C ILE A 163 2.12 -11.29 -8.58
N SER A 164 2.43 -11.21 -7.28
CA SER A 164 2.06 -10.10 -6.41
C SER A 164 3.26 -9.19 -6.27
N TYR A 165 3.11 -7.90 -6.59
CA TYR A 165 4.16 -6.91 -6.44
C TYR A 165 3.61 -5.66 -5.73
N PRO A 166 4.33 -5.12 -4.75
CA PRO A 166 3.89 -3.95 -4.01
C PRO A 166 4.25 -2.65 -4.74
N LYS A 167 3.52 -1.58 -4.42
CA LYS A 167 3.85 -0.21 -4.89
C LYS A 167 5.05 0.40 -4.18
N GLU A 168 5.43 -0.13 -3.02
CA GLU A 168 6.55 0.34 -2.20
C GLU A 168 7.28 -0.88 -1.61
N GLN A 169 8.53 -0.72 -1.19
CA GLN A 169 9.31 -1.83 -0.62
C GLN A 169 8.58 -2.41 0.57
N ILE A 170 8.50 -3.74 0.65
CA ILE A 170 8.08 -4.38 1.88
C ILE A 170 9.30 -4.58 2.77
N HIS A 171 9.21 -4.13 4.02
CA HIS A 171 10.22 -4.38 5.04
C HIS A 171 9.69 -5.40 6.06
N ALA A 172 10.50 -6.40 6.38
CA ALA A 172 10.23 -7.30 7.49
C ALA A 172 10.69 -6.63 8.80
N GLN A 173 9.76 -6.44 9.74
CA GLN A 173 10.10 -5.98 11.08
C GLN A 173 10.24 -7.19 11.99
N LEU A 174 11.47 -7.49 12.40
CA LEU A 174 11.77 -8.57 13.33
C LEU A 174 11.87 -8.02 14.75
N TYR A 175 11.01 -8.52 15.62
CA TYR A 175 11.00 -8.19 17.05
C TYR A 175 11.41 -9.43 17.84
N VAL A 176 12.45 -9.28 18.68
CA VAL A 176 12.89 -10.32 19.61
C VAL A 176 12.56 -9.85 21.01
N THR A 177 11.76 -10.63 21.73
CA THR A 177 11.28 -10.28 23.07
C THR A 177 11.44 -11.48 24.01
N GLU A 178 11.32 -11.23 25.32
CA GLU A 178 11.14 -12.33 26.28
C GLU A 178 9.81 -13.05 26.05
N GLU A 179 9.71 -14.32 26.48
CA GLU A 179 8.55 -15.19 26.28
C GLU A 179 7.23 -14.57 26.80
N ALA A 180 7.31 -13.75 27.85
CA ALA A 180 6.15 -13.10 28.46
C ALA A 180 5.72 -11.78 27.78
N ALA A 181 6.50 -11.26 26.82
CA ALA A 181 6.20 -10.00 26.18
C ALA A 181 5.14 -10.16 25.09
N SER A 182 4.17 -9.25 25.05
CA SER A 182 3.18 -9.16 23.98
C SER A 182 3.56 -8.05 22.99
N ILE A 183 3.65 -8.41 21.71
CA ILE A 183 3.84 -7.46 20.61
C ILE A 183 2.44 -7.03 20.16
N THR A 184 2.14 -5.73 20.24
CA THR A 184 0.89 -5.16 19.73
C THR A 184 1.20 -4.19 18.59
N THR A 185 0.48 -4.31 17.48
CA THR A 185 0.64 -3.43 16.31
C THR A 185 0.08 -2.04 16.63
N GLY A 186 0.91 -0.99 16.57
CA GLY A 186 0.49 0.42 16.72
C GLY A 186 1.18 1.25 17.81
N GLY A 187 2.18 0.71 18.52
CA GLY A 187 2.92 1.46 19.54
C GLY A 187 4.08 2.27 18.98
N SER A 188 3.88 3.56 18.70
CA SER A 188 5.00 4.49 18.54
C SER A 188 5.52 4.92 19.90
N THR A 189 6.77 4.56 20.20
CA THR A 189 7.61 5.03 21.32
C THR A 189 7.18 4.71 22.75
N THR A 190 8.21 4.65 23.59
CA THR A 190 8.27 4.30 25.00
C THR A 190 7.08 4.82 25.84
N GLY A 191 6.31 3.90 26.44
CA GLY A 191 5.42 4.21 27.56
C GLY A 191 3.91 4.23 27.28
N VAL A 192 3.44 3.93 26.06
CA VAL A 192 2.00 3.83 25.78
C VAL A 192 1.59 2.36 25.67
N THR A 193 0.88 1.86 26.69
CA THR A 193 0.17 0.58 26.61
C THR A 193 -0.87 0.67 25.49
N ALA A 194 -0.86 -0.29 24.55
CA ALA A 194 -1.93 -0.40 23.57
C ALA A 194 -3.28 -0.42 24.29
N LEU A 195 -4.22 0.42 23.84
CA LEU A 195 -5.51 0.62 24.52
C LEU A 195 -6.45 -0.61 24.44
N GLY A 196 -6.00 -1.71 23.82
CA GLY A 196 -6.82 -2.88 23.54
C GLY A 196 -7.89 -2.58 22.49
N GLU A 197 -8.93 -3.42 22.47
CA GLU A 197 -10.15 -3.15 21.71
C GLU A 197 -10.88 -1.96 22.37
N VAL A 198 -10.72 -0.77 21.79
CA VAL A 198 -11.31 0.48 22.30
C VAL A 198 -12.74 0.71 21.83
N LEU A 199 -13.18 -0.05 20.82
CA LEU A 199 -14.53 0.04 20.28
C LEU A 199 -15.36 -1.12 20.83
N VAL A 200 -16.32 -0.79 21.68
CA VAL A 200 -17.21 -1.78 22.30
C VAL A 200 -18.65 -1.36 22.03
N LYS A 201 -19.53 -2.32 21.71
CA LYS A 201 -20.95 -2.01 21.50
C LYS A 201 -21.60 -1.67 22.84
N ASP A 202 -22.69 -0.92 22.76
CA ASP A 202 -23.51 -0.58 23.93
C ASP A 202 -23.93 -1.83 24.75
N SER A 203 -24.30 -2.91 24.04
CA SER A 203 -24.65 -4.20 24.64
C SER A 203 -23.51 -4.89 25.40
N GLU A 204 -22.27 -4.45 25.22
CA GLU A 204 -21.05 -5.04 25.76
C GLU A 204 -20.38 -4.12 26.79
N VAL A 205 -21.03 -3.01 27.20
CA VAL A 205 -20.46 -2.01 28.11
C VAL A 205 -20.01 -2.59 29.47
N SER A 206 -20.58 -3.73 29.88
CA SER A 206 -20.16 -4.44 31.09
C SER A 206 -18.69 -4.86 31.06
N SER A 207 -18.17 -5.23 29.88
CA SER A 207 -16.77 -5.65 29.68
C SER A 207 -15.76 -4.52 29.93
N VAL A 208 -16.18 -3.27 29.76
CA VAL A 208 -15.33 -2.06 29.90
C VAL A 208 -15.73 -1.15 31.06
N SER A 209 -16.77 -1.51 31.82
CA SER A 209 -17.32 -0.69 32.92
C SER A 209 -16.33 -0.27 34.02
N SER A 210 -15.21 -0.99 34.15
CA SER A 210 -14.11 -0.69 35.09
C SER A 210 -13.11 0.36 34.58
N LYS A 211 -13.28 0.86 33.35
CA LYS A 211 -12.40 1.82 32.67
C LYS A 211 -13.01 3.23 32.64
N ASN A 212 -12.23 4.20 32.18
CA ASN A 212 -12.80 5.47 31.74
C ASN A 212 -13.45 5.24 30.36
N LEU A 213 -14.63 5.80 30.16
CA LEU A 213 -15.44 5.55 28.98
C LEU A 213 -15.67 6.84 28.19
N ILE A 214 -15.60 6.72 26.87
CA ILE A 214 -16.14 7.72 25.93
C ILE A 214 -17.34 7.05 25.27
N ILE A 215 -18.53 7.61 25.47
CA ILE A 215 -19.78 7.05 25.01
C ILE A 215 -20.29 7.95 23.89
N VAL A 216 -20.28 7.43 22.67
CA VAL A 216 -20.69 8.18 21.47
C VAL A 216 -22.14 7.84 21.13
N GLY A 217 -22.97 8.86 20.90
CA GLY A 217 -24.40 8.70 20.60
C GLY A 217 -25.00 9.85 19.80
N GLY A 218 -26.29 9.76 19.51
CA GLY A 218 -27.09 10.85 18.93
C GLY A 218 -28.23 11.27 19.85
N SER A 219 -29.19 12.06 19.34
CA SER A 219 -30.38 12.48 20.08
C SER A 219 -31.27 11.33 20.57
N CYS A 220 -31.16 10.14 19.98
CA CYS A 220 -31.72 8.91 20.54
C CYS A 220 -30.58 8.10 21.15
N ILE A 221 -30.39 8.28 22.46
CA ILE A 221 -29.19 7.80 23.16
C ILE A 221 -29.21 6.30 23.37
N ASN A 222 -28.04 5.69 23.33
CA ASN A 222 -27.85 4.28 23.68
C ASN A 222 -27.98 4.06 25.20
N SER A 223 -28.08 2.80 25.63
CA SER A 223 -28.32 2.47 27.04
C SER A 223 -27.15 2.89 27.95
N ALA A 224 -25.94 2.94 27.42
CA ALA A 224 -24.77 3.42 28.12
C ALA A 224 -24.86 4.93 28.41
N ALA A 225 -25.19 5.74 27.41
CA ALA A 225 -25.40 7.16 27.58
C ALA A 225 -26.61 7.44 28.49
N ALA A 226 -27.69 6.65 28.39
CA ALA A 226 -28.86 6.78 29.24
C ALA A 226 -28.52 6.62 30.74
N LYS A 227 -27.66 5.66 31.07
CA LYS A 227 -27.18 5.47 32.44
C LYS A 227 -26.41 6.69 32.96
N VAL A 228 -25.66 7.37 32.10
CA VAL A 228 -24.87 8.55 32.47
C VAL A 228 -25.72 9.81 32.56
N LEU A 229 -26.70 9.98 31.65
CA LEU A 229 -27.57 11.15 31.61
C LEU A 229 -28.78 11.06 32.55
N GLY A 230 -29.03 9.90 33.16
CA GLY A 230 -30.09 9.71 34.16
C GLY A 230 -31.47 9.35 33.59
N GLY A 231 -31.53 8.93 32.32
CA GLY A 231 -32.76 8.52 31.65
C GLY A 231 -32.51 8.17 30.20
N SER A 232 -33.45 7.44 29.57
CA SER A 232 -33.42 7.19 28.12
C SER A 232 -34.16 8.31 27.41
N TYR A 233 -33.51 8.96 26.46
CA TYR A 233 -34.06 10.10 25.74
C TYR A 233 -33.96 9.89 24.23
N CYS A 234 -35.00 10.27 23.50
CA CYS A 234 -34.99 10.34 22.04
C CYS A 234 -35.63 11.65 21.56
N SER A 235 -35.00 12.29 20.58
CA SER A 235 -35.52 13.50 19.92
C SER A 235 -35.84 14.64 20.90
N ALA A 236 -37.11 15.05 21.03
CA ALA A 236 -37.51 16.18 21.87
C ALA A 236 -37.22 15.98 23.37
N ASP A 237 -37.24 14.72 23.85
CA ASP A 237 -36.90 14.42 25.24
C ASP A 237 -35.41 14.65 25.51
N PHE A 238 -34.55 14.42 24.51
CA PHE A 238 -33.12 14.70 24.62
C PHE A 238 -32.87 16.20 24.72
N THR A 239 -33.54 17.01 23.90
CA THR A 239 -33.47 18.48 24.01
C THR A 239 -33.99 18.97 25.36
N THR A 240 -35.07 18.39 25.88
CA THR A 240 -35.61 18.78 27.18
C THR A 240 -34.66 18.45 28.32
N ALA A 241 -34.01 17.29 28.28
CA ALA A 241 -33.10 16.83 29.32
C ALA A 241 -31.71 17.50 29.28
N THR A 242 -31.23 17.86 28.08
CA THR A 242 -29.84 18.30 27.87
C THR A 242 -29.71 19.75 27.40
N GLY A 243 -30.80 20.37 26.93
CA GLY A 243 -30.76 21.68 26.29
C GLY A 243 -30.09 21.71 24.91
N VAL A 244 -29.83 20.54 24.31
CA VAL A 244 -29.21 20.39 22.98
C VAL A 244 -30.28 20.14 21.92
N GLY A 245 -30.39 21.05 20.96
CA GLY A 245 -31.29 20.95 19.81
C GLY A 245 -30.57 20.71 18.47
N THR A 246 -31.31 20.86 17.37
CA THR A 246 -30.77 20.72 16.01
C THR A 246 -29.56 21.62 15.77
N GLY A 247 -28.48 21.07 15.22
CA GLY A 247 -27.24 21.81 14.96
C GLY A 247 -26.36 21.98 16.19
N GLU A 248 -26.72 21.35 17.31
CA GLU A 248 -25.97 21.41 18.56
C GLU A 248 -25.49 20.01 18.99
N PHE A 249 -24.42 19.99 19.80
CA PHE A 249 -23.92 18.79 20.46
C PHE A 249 -23.61 19.01 21.94
N LEU A 250 -23.54 17.91 22.68
CA LEU A 250 -23.21 17.77 24.09
C LEU A 250 -21.87 17.05 24.26
N LEU A 251 -21.00 17.60 25.10
CA LEU A 251 -19.92 16.87 25.76
C LEU A 251 -20.16 16.92 27.26
N LYS A 252 -20.42 15.79 27.91
CA LYS A 252 -20.72 15.76 29.35
C LYS A 252 -19.95 14.65 30.05
N GLY A 253 -19.05 15.05 30.94
CA GLY A 253 -18.34 14.12 31.80
C GLY A 253 -19.10 13.87 33.10
N VAL A 254 -19.22 12.60 33.48
CA VAL A 254 -19.77 12.20 34.78
C VAL A 254 -18.82 11.22 35.46
N THR A 255 -18.42 11.55 36.68
CA THR A 255 -17.61 10.65 37.52
C THR A 255 -18.49 9.63 38.23
N GLY A 256 -18.06 8.37 38.27
CA GLY A 256 -18.71 7.33 39.09
C GLY A 256 -19.94 6.70 38.46
N ALA A 257 -20.32 7.04 37.22
CA ALA A 257 -21.54 6.52 36.59
C ALA A 257 -21.55 4.99 36.42
N TYR A 258 -20.38 4.38 36.16
CA TYR A 258 -20.22 2.93 36.06
C TYR A 258 -19.45 2.33 37.23
N THR A 259 -18.31 2.95 37.54
CA THR A 259 -17.42 2.53 38.62
C THR A 259 -16.93 3.77 39.34
N THR A 260 -16.95 3.75 40.67
CA THR A 260 -16.46 4.83 41.52
C THR A 260 -15.04 5.25 41.12
N GLY A 261 -14.82 6.55 40.95
CA GLY A 261 -13.51 7.10 40.57
C GLY A 261 -13.15 7.00 39.08
N LYS A 262 -14.05 6.52 38.21
CA LYS A 262 -13.89 6.56 36.74
C LYS A 262 -14.78 7.61 36.10
N ILE A 263 -14.38 8.13 34.95
CA ILE A 263 -15.14 9.12 34.18
C ILE A 263 -15.85 8.41 33.03
N ALA A 264 -17.13 8.73 32.82
CA ALA A 264 -17.86 8.45 31.60
C ALA A 264 -18.16 9.78 30.90
N LEU A 265 -17.60 9.97 29.71
CA LEU A 265 -17.80 11.15 28.88
C LEU A 265 -18.81 10.83 27.78
N VAL A 266 -19.97 11.48 27.82
CA VAL A 266 -20.96 11.42 26.74
C VAL A 266 -20.57 12.40 25.64
N VAL A 267 -20.52 11.90 24.41
CA VAL A 267 -20.28 12.66 23.17
C VAL A 267 -21.50 12.45 22.28
N ALA A 268 -22.42 13.42 22.25
CA ALA A 268 -23.69 13.26 21.57
C ALA A 268 -24.10 14.51 20.79
N GLY A 269 -24.42 14.34 19.51
CA GLY A 269 -25.06 15.38 18.69
C GLY A 269 -26.55 15.17 18.55
N TYR A 270 -27.30 16.22 18.25
CA TYR A 270 -28.73 16.06 17.96
C TYR A 270 -28.93 15.28 16.65
N GLU A 271 -28.22 15.68 15.58
CA GLU A 271 -28.11 14.94 14.32
C GLU A 271 -26.77 14.20 14.19
N ALA A 272 -26.68 13.29 13.21
CA ALA A 272 -25.44 12.55 12.94
C ALA A 272 -24.24 13.47 12.65
N ALA A 273 -24.46 14.57 11.92
CA ALA A 273 -23.42 15.56 11.64
C ALA A 273 -22.95 16.28 12.91
N ASP A 274 -23.84 16.49 13.88
CA ASP A 274 -23.52 17.13 15.15
C ASP A 274 -22.66 16.20 16.03
N THR A 275 -22.90 14.88 15.98
CA THR A 275 -22.05 13.91 16.68
C THR A 275 -20.64 13.88 16.09
N VAL A 276 -20.50 14.01 14.77
CA VAL A 276 -19.19 14.15 14.11
C VAL A 276 -18.49 15.43 14.55
N ASN A 277 -19.22 16.55 14.63
CA ASN A 277 -18.69 17.81 15.15
C ASN A 277 -18.23 17.68 16.61
N ALA A 278 -19.01 17.00 17.45
CA ALA A 278 -18.68 16.75 18.86
C ALA A 278 -17.39 15.93 19.01
N ALA A 279 -17.27 14.83 18.27
CA ALA A 279 -16.08 13.99 18.25
C ALA A 279 -14.85 14.75 17.74
N LYS A 280 -15.02 15.57 16.70
CA LYS A 280 -13.94 16.41 16.16
C LYS A 280 -13.53 17.52 17.15
N TYR A 281 -14.47 18.15 17.84
CA TYR A 281 -14.14 19.11 18.89
C TYR A 281 -13.34 18.45 20.01
N LEU A 282 -13.79 17.30 20.51
CA LEU A 282 -13.11 16.56 21.58
C LEU A 282 -11.68 16.15 21.22
N THR A 283 -11.43 15.80 19.95
CA THR A 283 -10.12 15.33 19.49
C THR A 283 -9.17 16.44 19.07
N THR A 284 -9.67 17.66 18.85
CA THR A 284 -8.85 18.79 18.36
C THR A 284 -8.72 19.95 19.35
N GLN A 285 -9.58 20.02 20.37
CA GLN A 285 -9.58 21.06 21.39
C GLN A 285 -9.22 20.50 22.76
N THR A 286 -8.73 21.35 23.66
CA THR A 286 -8.54 20.98 25.07
C THR A 286 -9.88 21.05 25.80
N VAL A 287 -10.45 19.88 26.13
CA VAL A 287 -11.73 19.77 26.84
C VAL A 287 -11.50 19.29 28.27
N ASP A 288 -12.01 20.05 29.25
CA ASP A 288 -12.08 19.57 30.63
C ASP A 288 -13.21 18.53 30.76
N THR A 289 -12.85 17.25 30.78
CA THR A 289 -13.82 16.14 30.84
C THR A 289 -14.52 15.99 32.19
N SER A 290 -14.33 16.91 33.14
CA SER A 290 -15.13 17.00 34.37
C SER A 290 -16.34 17.93 34.23
N LYS A 291 -16.49 18.58 33.08
CA LYS A 291 -17.49 19.60 32.82
C LYS A 291 -18.50 19.19 31.75
N GLU A 292 -19.48 20.06 31.56
CA GLU A 292 -20.50 19.96 30.51
C GLU A 292 -20.32 21.09 29.51
N TYR A 293 -20.33 20.77 28.22
CA TYR A 293 -20.22 21.73 27.13
C TYR A 293 -21.35 21.50 26.13
N LYS A 294 -21.87 22.61 25.62
CA LYS A 294 -22.74 22.62 24.45
C LYS A 294 -22.03 23.32 23.30
N GLY A 295 -21.97 22.69 22.14
CA GLY A 295 -21.33 23.28 20.96
C GLY A 295 -22.21 23.24 19.73
N THR A 296 -21.83 24.04 18.75
CA THR A 296 -22.54 24.19 17.46
C THR A 296 -21.65 23.84 16.27
N SER A 297 -20.34 23.64 16.50
CA SER A 297 -19.40 23.23 15.46
C SER A 297 -18.15 22.57 16.05
N ALA A 298 -17.37 21.92 15.20
CA ALA A 298 -16.11 21.28 15.57
C ALA A 298 -15.06 22.21 16.22
N THR A 299 -15.27 23.53 16.22
CA THR A 299 -14.35 24.52 16.81
C THR A 299 -15.01 25.46 17.82
N ALA A 300 -16.31 25.30 18.10
CA ALA A 300 -17.03 26.20 18.99
C ALA A 300 -17.94 25.42 19.95
N ALA A 301 -17.61 25.49 21.25
CA ALA A 301 -18.46 25.04 22.33
C ALA A 301 -18.36 25.98 23.54
N THR A 302 -19.46 26.12 24.26
CA THR A 302 -19.58 26.90 25.48
C THR A 302 -19.74 25.97 26.67
N LEU A 303 -19.04 26.28 27.76
CA LEU A 303 -19.22 25.61 29.04
C LEU A 303 -20.64 25.86 29.55
N VAL A 304 -21.35 24.80 29.91
CA VAL A 304 -22.66 24.90 30.56
C VAL A 304 -22.43 25.16 32.05
N THR A 305 -22.74 26.38 32.50
CA THR A 305 -22.73 26.73 33.91
C THR A 305 -24.13 26.59 34.46
N THR A 306 -24.35 25.67 35.39
CA THR A 306 -25.56 25.68 36.20
C THR A 306 -25.48 26.86 37.16
N GLU A 307 -26.23 27.93 36.91
CA GLU A 307 -26.48 28.92 37.95
C GLU A 307 -27.16 28.21 39.11
N THR A 308 -26.46 28.09 40.23
CA THR A 308 -27.07 27.62 41.47
C THR A 308 -27.91 28.79 41.97
N THR A 309 -29.20 28.83 41.64
CA THR A 309 -30.16 29.65 42.36
C THR A 309 -30.15 29.20 43.82
N ALA A 310 -29.61 30.05 44.70
CA ALA A 310 -29.65 29.91 46.14
C ALA A 310 -31.08 30.01 46.69
#